data_AF-K6X0C2-F1
#
_entry.id   AF-K6X0C2-F1
#
_cell.length_a   1.000
_cell.length_b   1.000
_cell.length_c   1.000
_cell.angle_alpha   90.00
_cell.angle_beta   90.00
_cell.angle_gamma   90.00
#
_symmetry.space_group_name_H-M   'P 1'
#
loop_
_entity.id
_entity.type
_entity.pdbx_description
1 polymer ?
#
loop_
_entity_poly.entity_id
_entity_poly.type
_entity_poly.pdbx_seq_one_letter_code
_entity_poly.pdbx_strand_id
1 'polypeptide(L)'
;MLTSATMTLAMPMDHQSHTGGGDNFLTQGGPWFPGWLTIIASVLLLGAILHHLPCVIRGHGNRWFHLGHIAMSASMIYMYLNMSYRPPSSWGPTVARAQMWFFVATSALVLIYLISLLIRRRSFSILWFLLFAQQAGMVYMWLPMRSWSGLITALVTVWFLLEMLGWLTDAYRGYQITPGTTAITDTHAGTAVAAGRTGTAVTDTLADAAVSETRTGTAVIDAPDEAACGNPDGDTESDPGAIHVAPGWLDRATMAYMALSMAYMFLGMQEMRGFHL
;
A
#
# COMPACT_ATOMS: atom_id res chain seq x y z
N MET A 1 14.02 -10.31 -45.55
CA MET A 1 12.83 -9.90 -44.77
C MET A 1 12.27 -11.16 -44.11
N LEU A 2 12.03 -11.16 -42.80
CA LEU A 2 11.45 -12.29 -42.08
C LEU A 2 9.98 -11.97 -41.76
N THR A 3 9.06 -12.69 -42.37
CA THR A 3 7.62 -12.59 -42.11
C THR A 3 7.27 -13.33 -40.83
N SER A 4 7.13 -12.60 -39.72
CA SER A 4 6.62 -13.15 -38.46
C SER A 4 5.18 -13.62 -38.63
N ALA A 5 4.98 -14.94 -38.70
CA ALA A 5 3.67 -15.55 -38.77
C ALA A 5 2.95 -15.41 -37.42
N THR A 6 2.04 -14.44 -37.30
CA THR A 6 1.17 -14.29 -36.12
C THR A 6 0.17 -15.44 -36.07
N MET A 7 0.56 -16.52 -35.38
CA MET A 7 -0.28 -17.71 -35.21
C MET A 7 -1.38 -17.41 -34.18
N THR A 8 -2.49 -16.83 -34.64
CA THR A 8 -3.67 -16.51 -33.84
C THR A 8 -4.39 -17.80 -33.44
N LEU A 9 -3.92 -18.45 -32.37
CA LEU A 9 -4.61 -19.57 -31.74
C LEU A 9 -5.90 -19.07 -31.09
N ALA A 10 -7.00 -19.10 -31.84
CA ALA A 10 -8.32 -18.89 -31.29
C ALA A 10 -8.64 -20.05 -30.35
N MET A 11 -8.61 -19.80 -29.03
CA MET A 11 -9.22 -20.72 -28.07
C MET A 11 -10.71 -20.84 -28.41
N PRO A 12 -11.29 -22.05 -28.37
CA PRO A 12 -12.74 -22.18 -28.40
C PRO A 12 -13.30 -21.49 -27.15
N MET A 13 -13.97 -20.35 -27.33
CA MET A 13 -14.92 -19.92 -26.32
C MET A 13 -16.11 -20.85 -26.42
N ASP A 14 -16.14 -21.86 -25.55
CA ASP A 14 -17.27 -22.77 -25.43
C ASP A 14 -18.56 -21.95 -25.31
N HIS A 15 -19.51 -22.30 -26.17
CA HIS A 15 -20.72 -21.52 -26.34
C HIS A 15 -21.65 -21.82 -25.15
N GLN A 16 -21.39 -21.19 -23.99
CA GLN A 16 -22.24 -21.26 -22.82
C GLN A 16 -23.65 -20.83 -23.22
N SER A 17 -24.52 -21.82 -23.37
CA SER A 17 -25.94 -21.63 -23.58
C SER A 17 -26.54 -21.14 -22.27
N HIS A 18 -26.81 -19.82 -22.18
CA HIS A 18 -27.56 -19.24 -21.06
C HIS A 18 -28.98 -19.84 -21.04
N THR A 19 -29.15 -20.95 -20.32
CA THR A 19 -30.38 -21.73 -20.22
C THR A 19 -31.38 -21.11 -19.23
N GLY A 20 -31.74 -19.85 -19.45
CA GLY A 20 -32.93 -19.20 -18.88
C GLY A 20 -32.98 -19.03 -17.36
N GLY A 21 -31.94 -19.43 -16.61
CA GLY A 21 -31.82 -19.24 -15.17
C GLY A 21 -31.52 -17.78 -14.81
N GLY A 22 -32.07 -17.33 -13.68
CA GLY A 22 -31.79 -15.99 -13.15
C GLY A 22 -30.40 -15.90 -12.52
N ASP A 23 -29.37 -15.71 -13.36
CA ASP A 23 -28.00 -15.42 -12.92
C ASP A 23 -27.96 -14.08 -12.17
N ASN A 24 -28.16 -14.13 -10.85
CA ASN A 24 -28.19 -12.92 -10.02
C ASN A 24 -26.84 -12.17 -10.09
N PHE A 25 -26.89 -10.84 -10.13
CA PHE A 25 -25.72 -9.96 -10.18
C PHE A 25 -24.70 -10.18 -9.04
N LEU A 26 -25.16 -10.74 -7.90
CA LEU A 26 -24.32 -11.12 -6.77
C LEU A 26 -23.50 -12.40 -7.01
N THR A 27 -23.99 -13.30 -7.87
CA THR A 27 -23.35 -14.58 -8.23
C THR A 27 -22.68 -14.54 -9.61
N GLN A 28 -22.84 -13.45 -10.37
CA GLN A 28 -22.14 -13.24 -11.64
C GLN A 28 -20.64 -13.06 -11.41
N GLY A 29 -19.82 -13.79 -12.18
CA GLY A 29 -18.35 -13.74 -12.13
C GLY A 29 -17.71 -15.12 -12.18
N GLY A 30 -16.38 -15.18 -12.13
CA GLY A 30 -15.64 -16.43 -11.93
C GLY A 30 -15.68 -16.88 -10.46
N PRO A 31 -15.33 -18.13 -10.13
CA PRO A 31 -15.31 -18.61 -8.74
C PRO A 31 -14.35 -17.81 -7.83
N TRP A 32 -13.33 -17.19 -8.43
CA TRP A 32 -12.35 -16.31 -7.76
C TRP A 32 -12.75 -14.83 -7.72
N PHE A 33 -13.82 -14.43 -8.40
CA PHE A 33 -14.33 -13.05 -8.42
C PHE A 33 -15.87 -13.03 -8.50
N PRO A 34 -16.59 -13.58 -7.50
CA PRO A 34 -18.04 -13.53 -7.47
C PRO A 34 -18.52 -12.11 -7.15
N GLY A 35 -19.55 -11.64 -7.85
CA GLY A 35 -20.00 -10.24 -7.81
C GLY A 35 -20.21 -9.65 -6.41
N TRP A 36 -20.73 -10.40 -5.45
CA TRP A 36 -20.88 -9.93 -4.06
C TRP A 36 -19.55 -9.52 -3.41
N LEU A 37 -18.47 -10.28 -3.64
CA LEU A 37 -17.14 -10.00 -3.10
C LEU A 37 -16.53 -8.80 -3.82
N THR A 38 -16.73 -8.74 -5.13
CA THR A 38 -16.31 -7.63 -5.99
C THR A 38 -16.93 -6.30 -5.58
N ILE A 39 -18.22 -6.29 -5.19
CA ILE A 39 -18.91 -5.10 -4.65
C ILE A 39 -18.27 -4.69 -3.32
N ILE A 40 -18.13 -5.61 -2.37
CA ILE A 40 -17.52 -5.33 -1.06
C ILE A 40 -16.11 -4.77 -1.24
N ALA A 41 -15.29 -5.42 -2.07
CA ALA A 41 -13.92 -5.01 -2.30
C ALA A 41 -13.83 -3.63 -2.98
N SER A 42 -14.71 -3.36 -3.94
CA SER A 42 -14.79 -2.04 -4.59
C SER A 42 -15.22 -0.93 -3.63
N VAL A 43 -16.15 -1.21 -2.71
CA VAL A 43 -16.60 -0.26 -1.68
C VAL A 43 -15.50 0.06 -0.67
N LEU A 44 -14.74 -0.95 -0.23
CA LEU A 44 -13.62 -0.74 0.69
C LEU A 44 -12.45 0.01 0.03
N LEU A 45 -12.14 -0.28 -1.24
CA LEU A 45 -11.16 0.50 -2.02
C LEU A 45 -11.64 1.93 -2.29
N LEU A 46 -12.95 2.16 -2.47
CA LEU A 46 -13.51 3.51 -2.55
C LEU A 46 -13.39 4.25 -1.20
N GLY A 47 -13.53 3.54 -0.08
CA GLY A 47 -13.17 4.02 1.25
C GLY A 47 -11.71 4.49 1.33
N ALA A 48 -10.77 3.70 0.83
CA ALA A 48 -9.34 4.07 0.76
C ALA A 48 -9.09 5.34 -0.08
N ILE A 49 -9.80 5.51 -1.20
CA ILE A 49 -9.74 6.74 -2.01
C ILE A 49 -10.24 7.94 -1.20
N LEU A 50 -11.41 7.81 -0.56
CA LEU A 50 -12.02 8.88 0.24
C LEU A 50 -11.20 9.23 1.49
N HIS A 51 -10.46 8.26 2.04
CA HIS A 51 -9.53 8.45 3.17
C HIS A 51 -8.29 9.27 2.77
N HIS A 52 -7.69 8.97 1.62
CA HIS A 52 -6.49 9.67 1.16
C HIS A 52 -6.76 11.01 0.45
N LEU A 53 -7.96 11.21 -0.12
CA LEU A 53 -8.31 12.41 -0.87
C LEU A 53 -8.15 13.72 -0.06
N PRO A 54 -8.57 13.83 1.22
CA PRO A 54 -8.31 15.01 2.05
C PRO A 54 -6.81 15.33 2.22
N CYS A 55 -5.94 14.32 2.30
CA CYS A 55 -4.50 14.52 2.46
C CYS A 55 -3.89 15.11 1.19
N VAL A 56 -4.32 14.64 0.02
CA VAL A 56 -3.93 15.19 -1.29
C VAL A 56 -4.43 16.64 -1.46
N ILE A 57 -5.70 16.92 -1.10
CA ILE A 57 -6.30 18.27 -1.24
C ILE A 57 -5.63 19.29 -0.32
N ARG A 58 -5.37 18.93 0.95
CA ARG A 58 -4.80 19.83 1.95
C ARG A 58 -3.26 19.89 1.92
N GLY A 59 -2.61 19.03 1.15
CA GLY A 59 -1.15 18.92 1.08
C GLY A 59 -0.50 18.31 2.33
N HIS A 60 -1.28 17.66 3.20
CA HIS A 60 -0.75 17.00 4.39
C HIS A 60 0.02 15.72 4.04
N GLY A 61 1.08 15.45 4.80
CA GLY A 61 1.99 14.33 4.52
C GLY A 61 2.63 14.47 3.14
N ASN A 62 3.06 13.36 2.56
CA ASN A 62 3.61 13.38 1.20
C ASN A 62 2.48 13.22 0.17
N ARG A 63 1.96 14.33 -0.35
CA ARG A 63 0.84 14.35 -1.33
C ARG A 63 1.00 13.37 -2.50
N TRP A 64 2.23 13.11 -2.95
CA TRP A 64 2.53 12.19 -4.05
C TRP A 64 2.40 10.72 -3.66
N PHE A 65 2.67 10.39 -2.39
CA PHE A 65 2.44 9.05 -1.83
C PHE A 65 0.95 8.75 -1.83
N HIS A 66 0.13 9.58 -1.18
CA HIS A 66 -1.33 9.43 -1.14
C HIS A 66 -2.01 9.45 -2.52
N LEU A 67 -1.53 10.27 -3.46
CA LEU A 67 -2.01 10.26 -4.85
C LEU A 67 -1.71 8.91 -5.55
N GLY A 68 -0.60 8.26 -5.21
CA GLY A 68 -0.30 6.89 -5.60
C GLY A 68 -1.37 5.91 -5.12
N HIS A 69 -1.71 5.92 -3.83
CA HIS A 69 -2.73 5.02 -3.26
C HIS A 69 -4.13 5.25 -3.85
N ILE A 70 -4.50 6.49 -4.14
CA ILE A 70 -5.75 6.81 -4.87
C ILE A 70 -5.73 6.18 -6.27
N ALA A 71 -4.65 6.36 -7.03
CA ALA A 71 -4.54 5.85 -8.40
C ALA A 71 -4.52 4.32 -8.46
N MET A 72 -3.82 3.66 -7.53
CA MET A 72 -3.82 2.20 -7.40
C MET A 72 -5.20 1.68 -7.01
N SER A 73 -5.84 2.25 -5.99
CA SER A 73 -7.19 1.85 -5.56
C SER A 73 -8.22 1.98 -6.69
N ALA A 74 -8.20 3.08 -7.45
CA ALA A 74 -9.11 3.28 -8.58
C ALA A 74 -8.90 2.24 -9.70
N SER A 75 -7.65 1.86 -9.96
CA SER A 75 -7.31 0.83 -10.95
C SER A 75 -7.68 -0.58 -10.46
N MET A 76 -7.53 -0.85 -9.16
CA MET A 76 -7.95 -2.11 -8.54
C MET A 76 -9.48 -2.25 -8.55
N ILE A 77 -10.25 -1.19 -8.26
CA ILE A 77 -11.71 -1.18 -8.46
C ILE A 77 -12.05 -1.56 -9.90
N TYR A 78 -11.39 -0.95 -10.88
CA TYR A 78 -11.59 -1.27 -12.29
C TYR A 78 -11.28 -2.75 -12.60
N MET A 79 -10.17 -3.29 -12.08
CA MET A 79 -9.81 -4.70 -12.28
C MET A 79 -10.85 -5.65 -11.67
N TYR A 80 -11.28 -5.40 -10.42
CA TYR A 80 -12.33 -6.17 -9.75
C TYR A 80 -13.61 -6.21 -10.59
N LEU A 81 -14.08 -5.04 -11.02
CA LEU A 81 -15.29 -4.93 -11.85
C LEU A 81 -15.12 -5.68 -13.17
N ASN A 82 -13.99 -5.52 -13.87
CA ASN A 82 -13.70 -6.20 -15.14
C ASN A 82 -13.62 -7.75 -15.03
N MET A 83 -13.09 -8.28 -13.91
CA MET A 83 -12.98 -9.72 -13.68
C MET A 83 -14.31 -10.41 -13.36
N SER A 84 -15.32 -9.65 -12.95
CA SER A 84 -16.61 -10.17 -12.46
C SER A 84 -17.76 -9.82 -13.40
N TYR A 85 -17.76 -8.60 -13.90
CA TYR A 85 -18.76 -8.01 -14.77
C TYR A 85 -18.11 -7.71 -16.12
N ARG A 86 -18.36 -8.59 -17.09
CA ARG A 86 -17.85 -8.50 -18.47
C ARG A 86 -18.13 -7.09 -19.03
N PRO A 87 -17.13 -6.19 -19.13
CA PRO A 87 -17.40 -4.78 -19.35
C PRO A 87 -17.78 -4.50 -20.80
N PRO A 88 -18.29 -3.29 -21.13
CA PRO A 88 -18.52 -2.87 -22.51
C PRO A 88 -17.28 -3.10 -23.38
N SER A 89 -17.45 -3.58 -24.62
CA SER A 89 -16.31 -3.91 -25.50
C SER A 89 -15.36 -2.72 -25.77
N SER A 90 -15.86 -1.49 -25.66
CA SER A 90 -15.09 -0.24 -25.71
C SER A 90 -14.10 -0.06 -24.56
N TRP A 91 -14.29 -0.74 -23.42
CA TRP A 91 -13.42 -0.72 -22.23
C TRP A 91 -12.26 -1.73 -22.32
N GLY A 92 -12.12 -2.44 -23.45
CA GLY A 92 -11.19 -3.56 -23.61
C GLY A 92 -9.70 -3.18 -23.77
N PRO A 93 -8.97 -3.72 -24.77
CA PRO A 93 -7.50 -3.66 -24.82
C PRO A 93 -6.85 -2.27 -24.78
N THR A 94 -7.58 -1.18 -25.02
CA THR A 94 -7.04 0.18 -24.96
C THR A 94 -6.91 0.69 -23.53
N VAL A 95 -7.92 0.48 -22.67
CA VAL A 95 -7.87 0.92 -21.26
C VAL A 95 -6.79 0.13 -20.51
N ALA A 96 -6.71 -1.19 -20.72
CA ALA A 96 -5.69 -2.03 -20.12
C ALA A 96 -4.26 -1.58 -20.47
N ARG A 97 -3.99 -1.24 -21.74
CA ARG A 97 -2.68 -0.70 -22.15
C ARG A 97 -2.42 0.69 -21.59
N ALA A 98 -3.44 1.55 -21.46
CA ALA A 98 -3.28 2.87 -20.86
C ALA A 98 -2.93 2.77 -19.36
N GLN A 99 -3.62 1.89 -18.62
CA GLN A 99 -3.32 1.59 -17.22
C GLN A 99 -1.90 1.02 -17.07
N MET A 100 -1.52 0.02 -17.87
CA MET A 100 -0.16 -0.54 -17.90
C MET A 100 0.91 0.55 -18.08
N TRP A 101 0.77 1.41 -19.10
CA TRP A 101 1.74 2.48 -19.37
C TRP A 101 1.74 3.59 -18.31
N PHE A 102 0.59 3.90 -17.71
CA PHE A 102 0.50 4.81 -16.57
C PHE A 102 1.33 4.28 -15.39
N PHE A 103 1.15 3.01 -14.98
CA PHE A 103 1.92 2.43 -13.88
C PHE A 103 3.40 2.24 -14.21
N VAL A 104 3.77 1.98 -15.46
CA VAL A 104 5.18 1.98 -15.90
C VAL A 104 5.79 3.37 -15.72
N ALA A 105 5.08 4.44 -16.12
CA ALA A 105 5.55 5.81 -15.99
C ALA A 105 5.66 6.25 -14.52
N THR A 106 4.67 5.96 -13.67
CA THR A 106 4.74 6.31 -12.24
C THR A 106 5.81 5.51 -11.52
N SER A 107 5.95 4.20 -11.80
CA SER A 107 7.04 3.36 -11.24
C SER A 107 8.41 3.90 -11.62
N ALA A 108 8.61 4.31 -12.88
CA ALA A 108 9.86 4.91 -13.34
C ALA A 108 10.14 6.25 -12.63
N LEU A 109 9.13 7.10 -12.42
CA LEU A 109 9.28 8.36 -11.68
C LEU A 109 9.66 8.12 -10.20
N VAL A 110 9.01 7.17 -9.50
CA VAL A 110 9.37 6.82 -8.12
C VAL A 110 10.77 6.23 -8.05
N LEU A 111 11.17 5.37 -9.00
CA LEU A 111 12.51 4.80 -9.07
C LEU A 111 13.60 5.87 -9.31
N ILE A 112 13.38 6.78 -10.27
CA ILE A 112 14.28 7.91 -10.54
C ILE A 112 14.40 8.80 -9.30
N TYR A 113 13.29 9.06 -8.60
CA TYR A 113 13.27 9.83 -7.37
C TYR A 113 14.09 9.15 -6.26
N LEU A 114 13.86 7.85 -5.99
CA LEU A 114 14.63 7.05 -5.02
C LEU A 114 16.14 7.04 -5.36
N ILE A 115 16.50 6.82 -6.62
CA ILE A 115 17.89 6.88 -7.10
C ILE A 115 18.47 8.29 -6.88
N SER A 116 17.69 9.36 -7.07
CA SER A 116 18.15 10.73 -6.84
C SER A 116 18.43 11.02 -5.36
N LEU A 117 17.65 10.46 -4.43
CA LEU A 117 17.92 10.57 -2.98
C LEU A 117 19.17 9.76 -2.59
N LEU A 118 19.31 8.55 -3.13
CA LEU A 118 20.47 7.68 -2.93
C LEU A 118 21.78 8.35 -3.40
N ILE A 119 21.80 8.91 -4.61
CA ILE A 119 22.95 9.66 -5.15
C ILE A 119 23.26 10.90 -4.29
N ARG A 120 22.23 11.59 -3.80
CA ARG A 120 22.37 12.76 -2.91
C ARG A 120 22.66 12.38 -1.44
N ARG A 121 22.79 11.09 -1.12
CA ARG A 121 22.93 10.52 0.23
C ARG A 121 21.90 11.04 1.24
N ARG A 122 20.67 11.30 0.79
CA ARG A 122 19.56 11.71 1.66
C ARG A 122 18.86 10.50 2.27
N SER A 123 18.41 10.66 3.51
CA SER A 123 17.42 9.82 4.15
C SER A 123 16.15 9.70 3.29
N PHE A 124 15.51 8.53 3.32
CA PHE A 124 14.16 8.35 2.77
C PHE A 124 13.36 7.34 3.58
N SER A 125 12.06 7.58 3.71
CA SER A 125 11.15 6.62 4.36
C SER A 125 11.03 5.32 3.56
N ILE A 126 11.02 4.18 4.25
CA ILE A 126 10.80 2.85 3.63
C ILE A 126 9.48 2.79 2.83
N LEU A 127 8.53 3.65 3.18
CA LEU A 127 7.24 3.78 2.50
C LEU A 127 7.38 4.14 1.01
N TRP A 128 8.42 4.88 0.61
CA TRP A 128 8.71 5.12 -0.81
C TRP A 128 9.07 3.82 -1.56
N PHE A 129 9.74 2.88 -0.90
CA PHE A 129 10.06 1.57 -1.47
C PHE A 129 8.83 0.66 -1.53
N LEU A 130 7.96 0.67 -0.50
CA LEU A 130 6.68 -0.03 -0.55
C LEU A 130 5.80 0.49 -1.69
N LEU A 131 5.68 1.82 -1.85
CA LEU A 131 4.96 2.41 -2.98
C LEU A 131 5.54 1.98 -4.33
N PHE A 132 6.87 1.91 -4.47
CA PHE A 132 7.49 1.38 -5.69
C PHE A 132 7.12 -0.09 -5.94
N ALA A 133 7.13 -0.94 -4.91
CA ALA A 133 6.73 -2.34 -5.02
C ALA A 133 5.24 -2.51 -5.36
N GLN A 134 4.35 -1.71 -4.76
CA GLN A 134 2.92 -1.64 -5.07
C GLN A 134 2.70 -1.23 -6.54
N GLN A 135 3.35 -0.15 -7.01
CA GLN A 135 3.22 0.32 -8.40
C GLN A 135 3.78 -0.70 -9.41
N ALA A 136 4.89 -1.37 -9.09
CA ALA A 136 5.44 -2.47 -9.90
C ALA A 136 4.51 -3.70 -9.93
N GLY A 137 3.83 -3.98 -8.82
CA GLY A 137 2.73 -4.94 -8.75
C GLY A 137 1.62 -4.59 -9.73
N MET A 138 1.15 -3.34 -9.74
CA MET A 138 0.14 -2.87 -10.71
C MET A 138 0.62 -3.00 -12.16
N VAL A 139 1.89 -2.72 -12.47
CA VAL A 139 2.45 -2.99 -13.82
C VAL A 139 2.32 -4.47 -14.17
N TYR A 140 2.69 -5.37 -13.26
CA TYR A 140 2.65 -6.82 -13.48
C TYR A 140 1.21 -7.35 -13.65
N MET A 141 0.24 -6.84 -12.87
CA MET A 141 -1.19 -7.10 -13.04
C MET A 141 -1.70 -6.75 -14.44
N TRP A 142 -1.26 -5.59 -14.97
CA TRP A 142 -1.71 -5.08 -16.26
C TRP A 142 -0.97 -5.68 -17.48
N LEU A 143 0.02 -6.56 -17.28
CA LEU A 143 0.63 -7.31 -18.38
C LEU A 143 -0.36 -8.29 -19.02
N PRO A 144 -0.25 -8.56 -20.35
CA PRO A 144 -1.03 -9.60 -20.99
C PRO A 144 -0.76 -10.98 -20.37
N MET A 145 -1.81 -11.74 -20.06
CA MET A 145 -1.77 -13.05 -19.36
C MET A 145 -0.66 -14.02 -19.82
N ARG A 146 -0.36 -14.05 -21.13
CA ARG A 146 0.74 -14.87 -21.72
C ARG A 146 2.11 -14.62 -21.07
N SER A 147 2.34 -13.42 -20.55
CA SER A 147 3.60 -12.92 -20.01
C SER A 147 3.71 -13.03 -18.48
N TRP A 148 2.67 -13.51 -17.78
CA TRP A 148 2.77 -13.84 -16.36
C TRP A 148 3.64 -15.09 -16.13
N SER A 149 4.06 -15.31 -14.89
CA SER A 149 4.76 -16.51 -14.43
C SER A 149 4.17 -16.92 -13.08
N GLY A 150 3.73 -18.18 -12.93
CA GLY A 150 3.13 -18.66 -11.69
C GLY A 150 4.02 -18.44 -10.46
N LEU A 151 5.34 -18.61 -10.63
CA LEU A 151 6.35 -18.35 -9.60
C LEU A 151 6.45 -16.87 -9.22
N ILE A 152 6.50 -15.96 -10.20
CA ILE A 152 6.55 -14.52 -9.93
C ILE A 152 5.26 -14.09 -9.23
N THR A 153 4.11 -14.57 -9.70
CA THR A 153 2.83 -14.28 -9.07
C THR A 153 2.77 -14.79 -7.64
N ALA A 154 3.25 -16.02 -7.35
CA ALA A 154 3.29 -16.55 -5.98
C ALA A 154 4.18 -15.70 -5.05
N LEU A 155 5.38 -15.33 -5.50
CA LEU A 155 6.31 -14.47 -4.74
C LEU A 155 5.69 -13.10 -4.45
N VAL A 156 4.98 -12.51 -5.42
CA VAL A 156 4.30 -11.22 -5.28
C VAL A 156 3.06 -11.32 -4.39
N THR A 157 2.29 -12.41 -4.44
CA THR A 157 1.20 -12.69 -3.46
C THR A 157 1.75 -12.76 -2.03
N VAL A 158 2.83 -13.51 -1.81
CA VAL A 158 3.48 -13.62 -0.49
C VAL A 158 4.02 -12.26 -0.02
N TRP A 159 4.61 -11.47 -0.92
CA TRP A 159 5.05 -10.11 -0.62
C TRP A 159 3.90 -9.25 -0.08
N PHE A 160 2.76 -9.20 -0.77
CA PHE A 160 1.62 -8.37 -0.35
C PHE A 160 0.91 -8.89 0.91
N LEU A 161 0.96 -10.20 1.19
CA LEU A 161 0.51 -10.74 2.49
C LEU A 161 1.44 -10.34 3.64
N LEU A 162 2.76 -10.34 3.43
CA LEU A 162 3.72 -9.79 4.40
C LEU A 162 3.54 -8.28 4.58
N GLU A 163 3.22 -7.55 3.52
CA GLU A 163 2.96 -6.11 3.58
C GLU A 163 1.68 -5.79 4.38
N MET A 164 0.60 -6.54 4.14
CA MET A 164 -0.63 -6.47 4.95
C MET A 164 -0.31 -6.67 6.44
N LEU A 165 0.48 -7.71 6.79
CA LEU A 165 0.86 -7.98 8.17
C LEU A 165 1.74 -6.86 8.76
N GLY A 166 2.65 -6.27 7.97
CA GLY A 166 3.46 -5.13 8.39
C GLY A 166 2.62 -3.90 8.74
N TRP A 167 1.61 -3.58 7.93
CA TRP A 167 0.65 -2.51 8.23
C TRP A 167 -0.20 -2.81 9.47
N LEU A 168 -0.71 -4.03 9.60
CA LEU A 168 -1.47 -4.46 10.79
C LEU A 168 -0.63 -4.43 12.08
N THR A 169 0.70 -4.55 11.99
CA THR A 169 1.61 -4.57 13.15
C THR A 169 2.35 -3.26 13.43
N ASP A 170 2.10 -2.18 12.67
CA ASP A 170 2.82 -0.89 12.71
C ASP A 170 4.32 -0.98 12.30
N ALA A 171 4.74 -2.09 11.69
CA ALA A 171 6.14 -2.43 11.47
C ALA A 171 6.91 -1.49 10.53
N TYR A 172 6.21 -0.65 9.76
CA TYR A 172 6.82 0.33 8.84
C TYR A 172 6.98 1.73 9.44
N ARG A 173 6.46 1.96 10.65
CA ARG A 173 6.45 3.29 11.27
C ARG A 173 7.85 3.74 11.67
N GLY A 174 8.23 4.94 11.27
CA GLY A 174 9.52 5.55 11.59
C GLY A 174 10.73 4.97 10.85
N TYR A 175 10.58 3.91 10.05
CA TYR A 175 11.69 3.31 9.31
C TYR A 175 12.20 4.23 8.18
N GLN A 176 13.35 4.85 8.42
CA GLN A 176 14.12 5.62 7.44
C GLN A 176 15.38 4.85 7.01
N ILE A 177 15.73 4.96 5.74
CA ILE A 177 16.94 4.39 5.14
C ILE A 177 17.91 5.56 4.89
N THR A 178 19.06 5.54 5.57
CA THR A 178 20.10 6.60 5.47
C THR A 178 21.33 6.07 4.72
N PRO A 179 21.59 6.50 3.47
CA PRO A 179 22.69 5.98 2.68
C PRO A 179 24.08 6.37 3.20
N GLY A 180 24.92 5.37 3.45
CA GLY A 180 26.35 5.56 3.77
C GLY A 180 26.70 5.49 5.26
N THR A 181 25.72 5.42 6.16
CA THR A 181 25.97 4.99 7.54
C THR A 181 26.15 3.48 7.52
N THR A 182 27.40 2.98 7.52
CA THR A 182 27.64 1.63 8.03
C THR A 182 27.11 1.57 9.44
N ALA A 183 26.10 0.73 9.69
CA ALA A 183 25.61 0.52 11.04
C ALA A 183 26.75 -0.07 11.87
N ILE A 184 27.42 0.79 12.65
CA ILE A 184 27.93 0.37 13.94
C ILE A 184 26.68 -0.12 14.65
N THR A 185 26.59 -1.44 14.85
CA THR A 185 25.45 -2.05 15.54
C THR A 185 25.60 -1.74 17.03
N ASP A 186 25.38 -0.46 17.38
CA ASP A 186 25.25 0.03 18.74
C ASP A 186 23.97 -0.59 19.30
N THR A 187 24.14 -1.85 19.67
CA THR A 187 23.13 -2.67 20.28
C THR A 187 23.05 -2.13 21.68
N HIS A 188 22.22 -1.10 21.84
CA HIS A 188 21.64 -0.73 23.11
C HIS A 188 20.83 -1.93 23.59
N ALA A 189 21.55 -2.91 24.14
CA ALA A 189 21.14 -3.79 25.20
C ALA A 189 20.88 -2.89 26.43
N GLY A 190 19.86 -2.05 26.31
CA GLY A 190 19.20 -1.38 27.40
C GLY A 190 18.59 -2.49 28.24
N THR A 191 19.42 -3.05 29.12
CA THR A 191 19.01 -3.98 30.16
C THR A 191 17.76 -3.39 30.76
N ALA A 192 16.64 -4.12 30.70
CA ALA A 192 15.39 -3.65 31.25
C ALA A 192 15.52 -3.61 32.78
N VAL A 193 16.06 -2.49 33.28
CA VAL A 193 16.15 -2.17 34.70
C VAL A 193 14.71 -2.02 35.17
N ALA A 194 14.15 -3.14 35.61
CA ALA A 194 12.83 -3.17 36.22
C ALA A 194 12.83 -2.13 37.35
N ALA A 195 12.00 -1.10 37.19
CA ALA A 195 11.89 -0.01 38.15
C ALA A 195 11.22 -0.52 39.43
N GLY A 196 11.98 -1.27 40.23
CA GLY A 196 11.61 -1.76 41.55
C GLY A 196 11.36 -0.57 42.46
N ARG A 197 10.10 -0.12 42.49
CA ARG A 197 9.64 1.08 43.18
C ARG A 197 9.54 0.85 44.70
N THR A 198 10.67 0.50 45.30
CA THR A 198 10.84 0.34 46.74
C THR A 198 11.44 1.64 47.27
N GLY A 199 10.61 2.49 47.88
CA GLY A 199 11.04 3.82 48.29
C GLY A 199 11.95 3.80 49.52
N THR A 200 13.16 4.32 49.38
CA THR A 200 14.00 4.78 50.48
C THR A 200 14.44 6.20 50.17
N ALA A 201 13.98 7.18 50.96
CA ALA A 201 14.30 8.58 50.75
C ALA A 201 15.73 8.89 51.26
N VAL A 202 16.71 8.86 50.35
CA VAL A 202 18.05 9.39 50.62
C VAL A 202 18.05 10.88 50.29
N THR A 203 17.86 11.72 51.31
CA THR A 203 18.04 13.17 51.21
C THR A 203 19.53 13.51 51.23
N ASP A 204 20.22 13.30 50.11
CA ASP A 204 21.56 13.83 49.93
C ASP A 204 21.48 15.33 49.63
N THR A 205 22.23 16.14 50.38
CA THR A 205 21.97 17.59 50.50
C THR A 205 23.05 18.40 49.79
N LEU A 206 23.01 18.37 48.45
CA LEU A 206 23.79 19.28 47.62
C LEU A 206 22.96 20.52 47.27
N ALA A 207 23.30 21.63 47.91
CA ALA A 207 22.71 22.93 47.64
C ALA A 207 23.36 23.59 46.41
N ASP A 208 22.70 23.49 45.26
CA ASP A 208 22.84 24.50 44.21
C ASP A 208 21.51 24.71 43.48
N ALA A 209 21.34 25.88 42.85
CA ALA A 209 20.02 26.42 42.54
C ALA A 209 19.34 25.83 41.28
N ALA A 210 18.62 24.72 41.44
CA ALA A 210 17.71 24.19 40.41
C ALA A 210 16.25 24.64 40.63
N VAL A 211 15.69 25.39 39.67
CA VAL A 211 14.26 25.75 39.67
C VAL A 211 13.42 24.51 39.39
N SER A 212 12.76 23.97 40.42
CA SER A 212 11.83 22.85 40.28
C SER A 212 10.48 23.34 39.75
N GLU A 213 10.38 23.53 38.43
CA GLU A 213 9.09 23.77 37.77
C GLU A 213 8.25 22.48 37.84
N THR A 214 7.46 22.35 38.92
CA THR A 214 6.44 21.29 39.06
C THR A 214 5.33 21.54 38.06
N ARG A 215 5.57 21.16 36.81
CA ARG A 215 4.63 21.28 35.70
C ARG A 215 3.51 20.26 35.89
N THR A 216 2.46 20.67 36.59
CA THR A 216 1.23 19.89 36.78
C THR A 216 0.55 19.68 35.42
N GLY A 217 1.00 18.65 34.70
CA GLY A 217 0.42 18.22 33.44
C GLY A 217 -0.98 17.69 33.68
N THR A 218 -1.98 18.55 33.54
CA THR A 218 -3.37 18.14 33.40
C THR A 218 -3.43 17.12 32.28
N ALA A 219 -3.92 15.91 32.56
CA ALA A 219 -4.18 14.92 31.52
C ALA A 219 -5.36 15.41 30.67
N VAL A 220 -5.07 16.25 29.68
CA VAL A 220 -6.04 16.60 28.64
C VAL A 220 -6.32 15.30 27.89
N ILE A 221 -7.52 14.76 28.11
CA ILE A 221 -8.07 13.75 27.21
C ILE A 221 -8.50 14.53 25.98
N ASP A 222 -7.54 14.79 25.09
CA ASP A 222 -7.82 15.46 23.84
C ASP A 222 -8.92 14.70 23.10
N ALA A 223 -9.93 15.44 22.65
CA ALA A 223 -11.02 14.85 21.89
C ALA A 223 -10.46 14.23 20.60
N PRO A 224 -11.07 13.15 20.07
CA PRO A 224 -10.62 12.52 18.84
C PRO A 224 -11.02 13.34 17.59
N ASP A 225 -10.52 14.57 17.51
CA ASP A 225 -10.25 15.25 16.23
C ASP A 225 -9.03 14.56 15.56
N GLU A 226 -9.15 13.24 15.33
CA GLU A 226 -8.33 12.49 14.39
C GLU A 226 -8.69 12.95 12.96
N ALA A 227 -8.35 14.20 12.65
CA ALA A 227 -8.24 14.64 11.27
C ALA A 227 -7.22 13.71 10.59
N ALA A 228 -7.69 12.86 9.67
CA ALA A 228 -6.97 11.71 9.09
C ALA A 228 -5.64 12.01 8.36
N CYS A 229 -5.17 13.25 8.40
CA CYS A 229 -3.89 13.71 7.86
C CYS A 229 -3.19 14.70 8.79
N GLY A 230 -3.54 14.73 10.08
CA GLY A 230 -3.12 15.75 11.04
C GLY A 230 -1.62 15.71 11.34
N ASN A 231 -0.86 16.61 10.73
CA ASN A 231 0.41 17.06 11.28
C ASN A 231 0.12 18.33 12.12
N PRO A 232 0.21 18.27 13.47
CA PRO A 232 -0.07 19.43 14.31
C PRO A 232 1.02 20.52 14.20
N ASP A 233 2.25 20.14 13.86
CA ASP A 233 3.41 21.04 13.80
C ASP A 233 3.54 21.66 12.39
N GLY A 234 2.83 22.77 12.17
CA GLY A 234 2.49 23.28 10.84
C GLY A 234 3.58 23.96 9.99
N ASP A 235 4.85 24.03 10.42
CA ASP A 235 5.88 24.86 9.76
C ASP A 235 6.98 24.09 8.98
N THR A 236 7.36 22.88 9.38
CA THR A 236 8.62 22.25 8.95
C THR A 236 8.56 21.49 7.61
N GLU A 237 8.17 22.18 6.53
CA GLU A 237 8.43 21.72 5.15
C GLU A 237 9.95 21.73 4.88
N SER A 238 10.65 20.65 5.25
CA SER A 238 12.13 20.65 5.28
C SER A 238 12.83 19.35 4.86
N ASP A 239 12.22 18.16 4.98
CA ASP A 239 12.73 16.95 4.30
C ASP A 239 11.68 16.33 3.36
N PRO A 240 11.81 16.49 2.03
CA PRO A 240 10.91 15.85 1.07
C PRO A 240 11.04 14.32 1.02
N GLY A 241 12.12 13.75 1.58
CA GLY A 241 12.32 12.30 1.71
C GLY A 241 11.55 11.65 2.87
N ALA A 242 11.06 12.46 3.81
CA ALA A 242 10.21 12.01 4.90
C ALA A 242 8.79 11.68 4.41
N ILE A 243 8.23 10.60 4.95
CA ILE A 243 6.80 10.29 4.89
C ILE A 243 6.39 9.93 6.31
N HIS A 244 5.47 10.72 6.86
CA HIS A 244 4.79 10.44 8.12
C HIS A 244 3.38 9.96 7.78
N VAL A 245 3.01 8.80 8.33
CA VAL A 245 1.64 8.24 8.31
C VAL A 245 1.06 8.52 9.70
N ALA A 246 -0.26 8.77 9.79
CA ALA A 246 -0.86 9.07 11.08
C ALA A 246 -0.80 7.84 12.01
N PRO A 247 -0.75 8.02 13.34
CA PRO A 247 -0.76 6.90 14.29
C PRO A 247 -2.09 6.11 14.32
N GLY A 248 -3.13 6.61 13.63
CA GLY A 248 -4.48 6.07 13.66
C GLY A 248 -4.57 4.65 13.11
N TRP A 249 -5.42 3.84 13.75
CA TRP A 249 -5.71 2.47 13.29
C TRP A 249 -6.31 2.45 11.87
N LEU A 250 -7.03 3.50 11.47
CA LEU A 250 -7.69 3.59 10.17
C LEU A 250 -6.68 3.66 8.99
N ASP A 251 -5.56 4.37 9.14
CA ASP A 251 -4.48 4.39 8.14
C ASP A 251 -3.94 2.98 7.90
N ARG A 252 -3.61 2.28 9.00
CA ARG A 252 -3.06 0.92 9.00
C ARG A 252 -4.05 -0.10 8.43
N ALA A 253 -5.33 -0.01 8.80
CA ALA A 253 -6.39 -0.86 8.26
C ALA A 253 -6.60 -0.63 6.76
N THR A 254 -6.60 0.63 6.32
CA THR A 254 -6.73 1.02 4.90
C THR A 254 -5.56 0.46 4.07
N MET A 255 -4.32 0.68 4.51
CA MET A 255 -3.13 0.21 3.81
C MET A 255 -3.03 -1.33 3.81
N ALA A 256 -3.32 -1.99 4.94
CA ALA A 256 -3.37 -3.45 5.01
C ALA A 256 -4.42 -4.04 4.06
N TYR A 257 -5.60 -3.42 4.00
CA TYR A 257 -6.68 -3.84 3.11
C TYR A 257 -6.33 -3.67 1.62
N MET A 258 -5.62 -2.59 1.25
CA MET A 258 -5.08 -2.42 -0.11
C MET A 258 -4.09 -3.54 -0.46
N ALA A 259 -3.13 -3.84 0.42
CA ALA A 259 -2.15 -4.91 0.20
C ALA A 259 -2.83 -6.29 0.08
N LEU A 260 -3.79 -6.60 0.97
CA LEU A 260 -4.59 -7.83 0.91
C LEU A 260 -5.35 -7.94 -0.43
N SER A 261 -5.93 -6.84 -0.91
CA SER A 261 -6.65 -6.80 -2.18
C SER A 261 -5.70 -7.04 -3.38
N MET A 262 -4.46 -6.56 -3.31
CA MET A 262 -3.45 -6.88 -4.32
C MET A 262 -3.08 -8.37 -4.30
N ALA A 263 -2.83 -8.94 -3.11
CA ALA A 263 -2.55 -10.37 -2.95
C ALA A 263 -3.69 -11.25 -3.49
N TYR A 264 -4.95 -10.89 -3.21
CA TYR A 264 -6.13 -11.62 -3.70
C TYR A 264 -6.24 -11.60 -5.23
N MET A 265 -6.00 -10.45 -5.86
CA MET A 265 -5.96 -10.35 -7.33
C MET A 265 -4.88 -11.26 -7.93
N PHE A 266 -3.67 -11.29 -7.35
CA PHE A 266 -2.61 -12.16 -7.84
C PHE A 266 -2.97 -13.65 -7.73
N LEU A 267 -3.60 -14.07 -6.63
CA LEU A 267 -4.08 -15.45 -6.46
C LEU A 267 -5.10 -15.83 -7.54
N GLY A 268 -6.18 -15.04 -7.70
CA GLY A 268 -7.19 -15.29 -8.74
C GLY A 268 -6.64 -15.24 -10.18
N MET A 269 -5.56 -14.50 -10.41
CA MET A 269 -4.85 -14.46 -11.70
C MET A 269 -3.98 -15.69 -11.98
N GLN A 270 -3.48 -16.43 -10.98
CA GLN A 270 -2.84 -17.73 -11.21
C GLN A 270 -3.85 -18.75 -11.73
N GLU A 271 -5.01 -18.77 -11.07
CA GLU A 271 -6.12 -19.70 -11.29
C GLU A 271 -6.81 -19.49 -12.64
N MET A 272 -7.05 -18.23 -13.04
CA MET A 272 -7.55 -17.91 -14.40
C MET A 272 -6.62 -18.36 -15.54
N ARG A 273 -5.38 -18.76 -15.25
CA ARG A 273 -4.44 -19.33 -16.23
C ARG A 273 -4.28 -20.86 -16.13
N GLY A 274 -4.96 -21.52 -15.19
CA GLY A 274 -4.86 -22.96 -14.99
C GLY A 274 -3.50 -23.41 -14.46
N PHE A 275 -2.81 -22.56 -13.68
CA PHE A 275 -1.56 -22.94 -13.02
C PHE A 275 -1.84 -23.81 -11.79
N HIS A 276 -1.82 -25.12 -11.97
CA HIS A 276 -1.58 -26.06 -10.87
C HIS A 276 -0.08 -25.98 -10.47
N LEU A 277 0.18 -25.86 -9.16
CA LEU A 277 1.52 -25.82 -8.55
C LEU A 277 2.08 -27.23 -8.31
#